data_AF-A0A9C9BTH6-F1
#
_entry.id   AF-A0A9C9BTH6-F1
#
_cell.length_a   1.000
_cell.length_b   1.000
_cell.length_c   1.000
_cell.angle_alpha   90.00
_cell.angle_beta   90.00
_cell.angle_gamma   90.00
#
_symmetry.space_group_name_H-M   'P 1'
#
loop_
_entity.id
_entity.type
_entity.pdbx_description
1 polymer ?
#
loop_
_entity_poly.entity_id
_entity_poly.type
_entity_poly.pdbx_seq_one_letter_code
_entity_poly.pdbx_strand_id
1 'polypeptide(L)'
;MKTLRYLAIITLALFHTPLYADHIGNKTPNDVFQRVMQLKQQVILLRQAGNISGAWPTVQKPSDLTPRHVLQKSLEVLDKIKRLRRIHKMGPITVPPFPTHTITPNEVYDIVDRLIEELKLFPSLAGTALQPIRNVTDKTPNDVYQELWNISLAMNPLLGVRGLKPADVYVQSLKILNQIRFLRISQSLPLDIPPPVKTENKHPNHALKQAHDLLEKIAEAQNNLWIEPIKVPTTPRREIKPGEVYDTLLRVQAELERVKYRLGIERDIKIPISKGQKTPNDVLFNLTWASKMMPLFPSNTPIKQYPQQSLNKNPSHLYALTQHIIEELLEYRRQRGIQTMPRKIPKQTNLKTLNVYQKTLHVMEKVSQIRKQEGLGKLALPRGYLRQITMTETYDLIIRLDDELKILYERIGMPRQFMELRHAQYYSEKNISDVFQQMWTISYLLDAVMGTEGYTPTDVFKLTQQVVEDLTIIGLATGRMINNLTLPPLIHGTQPTDVLNQTKVMSRMLTKLKLRIGLLGQAQPLSPTPDQVTPDDVHNGVELILSELEHIKIHLNITEIAPVNRPTDKKTPSQVLQQLQLATRLLQSFIE
;
A
#
# COMPACT_ATOMS: atom_id res chain seq x y z
N MET A 1 -52.19 40.01 -0.58
CA MET A 1 -51.72 38.76 -1.23
C MET A 1 -50.34 38.83 -1.92
N LYS A 2 -49.60 39.95 -1.91
CA LYS A 2 -48.24 40.03 -2.53
C LYS A 2 -47.06 39.80 -1.56
N THR A 3 -47.29 39.78 -0.25
CA THR A 3 -46.24 39.66 0.78
C THR A 3 -45.94 38.22 1.22
N LEU A 4 -46.83 37.25 0.96
CA LEU A 4 -46.60 35.84 1.36
C LEU A 4 -45.67 35.06 0.41
N ARG A 5 -45.40 35.56 -0.81
CA ARG A 5 -44.51 34.90 -1.78
C ARG A 5 -43.02 35.18 -1.55
N TYR A 6 -42.67 36.27 -0.87
CA TYR A 6 -41.27 36.61 -0.59
C TYR A 6 -40.71 35.89 0.64
N LEU A 7 -41.56 35.49 1.61
CA LEU A 7 -41.11 34.78 2.80
C LEU A 7 -40.70 33.32 2.50
N ALA A 8 -41.36 32.66 1.53
CA ALA A 8 -41.03 31.30 1.10
C ALA A 8 -39.75 31.20 0.24
N ILE A 9 -39.36 32.29 -0.43
CA ILE A 9 -38.11 32.34 -1.21
C ILE A 9 -36.90 32.64 -0.29
N ILE A 10 -37.11 33.38 0.81
CA ILE A 10 -36.05 33.71 1.77
C ILE A 10 -35.75 32.53 2.73
N THR A 11 -36.72 31.66 3.03
CA THR A 11 -36.44 30.42 3.81
C THR A 11 -35.74 29.33 2.99
N LEU A 12 -35.82 29.36 1.66
CA LEU A 12 -35.09 28.42 0.79
C LEU A 12 -33.62 28.83 0.56
N ALA A 13 -33.27 30.10 0.82
CA ALA A 13 -31.91 30.63 0.61
C ALA A 13 -31.00 30.53 1.84
N LEU A 14 -31.54 30.20 3.03
CA LEU A 14 -30.79 30.22 4.30
C LEU A 14 -30.13 28.89 4.70
N PHE A 15 -30.19 27.83 3.87
CA PHE A 15 -29.61 26.52 4.21
C PHE A 15 -28.70 25.92 3.13
N HIS A 16 -28.24 26.71 2.16
CA HIS A 16 -27.29 26.27 1.13
C HIS A 16 -26.08 27.19 1.03
N THR A 17 -25.47 27.59 2.15
CA THR A 17 -24.01 27.68 2.09
C THR A 17 -23.56 26.23 1.96
N PRO A 18 -22.99 25.79 0.81
CA PRO A 18 -22.22 24.57 0.84
C PRO A 18 -21.16 24.86 1.90
N LEU A 19 -21.31 24.27 3.09
CA LEU A 19 -20.20 24.08 3.99
C LEU A 19 -19.12 23.55 3.07
N TYR A 20 -18.12 24.37 2.79
CA TYR A 20 -16.99 23.98 1.98
C TYR A 20 -16.50 22.72 2.66
N ALA A 21 -16.83 21.59 2.06
CA ALA A 21 -16.38 20.29 2.48
C ALA A 21 -14.88 20.43 2.40
N ASP A 22 -14.24 20.67 3.56
CA ASP A 22 -12.80 20.65 3.68
C ASP A 22 -12.42 19.25 3.21
N HIS A 23 -12.00 19.17 1.94
CA HIS A 23 -11.55 17.96 1.29
C HIS A 23 -10.64 17.27 2.29
N ILE A 24 -10.94 16.01 2.63
CA ILE A 24 -10.11 15.24 3.58
C ILE A 24 -8.65 15.48 3.22
N GLY A 25 -7.97 16.22 4.10
CA GLY A 25 -6.75 16.90 3.75
C GLY A 25 -5.73 15.90 3.25
N ASN A 26 -5.12 16.19 2.09
CA ASN A 26 -3.93 15.48 1.67
C ASN A 26 -2.95 15.45 2.84
N LYS A 27 -2.38 14.28 3.12
CA LYS A 27 -1.40 14.13 4.17
C LYS A 27 -0.25 15.11 3.92
N THR A 28 0.26 15.63 5.02
CA THR A 28 1.38 16.57 5.06
C THR A 28 2.61 15.85 5.64
N PRO A 29 3.81 16.46 5.55
CA PRO A 29 4.97 15.92 6.25
C PRO A 29 4.79 15.81 7.77
N ASN A 30 3.91 16.61 8.40
CA ASN A 30 3.58 16.50 9.83
C ASN A 30 2.92 15.15 10.13
N ASP A 31 1.91 14.78 9.33
CA ASP A 31 1.19 13.50 9.48
C ASP A 31 2.15 12.31 9.32
N VAL A 32 3.00 12.37 8.31
CA VAL A 32 4.00 11.32 8.07
C VAL A 32 5.00 11.25 9.23
N PHE A 33 5.51 12.40 9.69
CA PHE A 33 6.45 12.45 10.82
C PHE A 33 5.83 11.85 12.10
N GLN A 34 4.55 12.14 12.37
CA GLN A 34 3.84 11.57 13.51
C GLN A 34 3.80 10.04 13.45
N ARG A 35 3.52 9.46 12.28
CA ARG A 35 3.59 8.00 12.08
C ARG A 35 5.02 7.47 12.24
N VAL A 36 6.02 8.16 11.71
CA VAL A 36 7.43 7.79 11.89
C VAL A 36 7.83 7.76 13.38
N MET A 37 7.30 8.66 14.20
CA MET A 37 7.54 8.63 15.65
C MET A 37 6.87 7.42 16.34
N GLN A 38 5.72 6.95 15.87
CA GLN A 38 5.13 5.69 16.35
C GLN A 38 5.98 4.48 15.94
N LEU A 39 6.47 4.47 14.70
CA LEU A 39 7.40 3.46 14.21
C LEU A 39 8.69 3.42 15.05
N LYS A 40 9.22 4.59 15.40
CA LYS A 40 10.38 4.73 16.30
C LYS A 40 10.13 4.02 17.63
N GLN A 41 9.00 4.28 18.29
CA GLN A 41 8.66 3.65 19.57
C GLN A 41 8.63 2.12 19.46
N GLN A 42 8.04 1.57 18.40
CA GLN A 42 8.02 0.12 18.17
C GLN A 42 9.42 -0.47 17.97
N VAL A 43 10.30 0.22 17.24
CA VAL A 43 11.69 -0.23 17.06
C VAL A 43 12.48 -0.16 18.37
N ILE A 44 12.21 0.83 19.23
CA ILE A 44 12.79 0.89 20.60
C ILE A 44 12.34 -0.34 21.41
N LEU A 45 11.06 -0.66 21.41
CA LEU A 45 10.52 -1.84 22.11
C LEU A 45 11.11 -3.15 21.56
N LEU A 46 11.28 -3.27 20.24
CA LEU A 46 11.95 -4.43 19.64
C LEU A 46 13.41 -4.55 20.07
N ARG A 47 14.14 -3.43 20.15
CA ARG A 47 15.52 -3.41 20.65
C ARG A 47 15.59 -3.84 22.11
N GLN A 48 14.68 -3.36 22.95
CA GLN A 48 14.58 -3.77 24.34
C GLN A 48 14.30 -5.27 24.46
N ALA A 49 13.32 -5.79 23.71
CA ALA A 49 13.02 -7.23 23.68
C ALA A 49 14.20 -8.08 23.16
N GLY A 50 15.04 -7.50 22.29
CA GLY A 50 16.27 -8.12 21.80
C GLY A 50 17.52 -7.87 22.67
N ASN A 51 17.38 -7.29 23.87
CA ASN A 51 18.49 -6.92 24.77
C ASN A 51 19.57 -6.02 24.12
N ILE A 52 19.17 -5.14 23.20
CA ILE A 52 20.09 -4.20 22.53
C ILE A 52 20.12 -2.88 23.31
N SER A 53 21.17 -2.69 24.11
CA SER A 53 21.38 -1.52 24.98
C SER A 53 22.10 -0.35 24.33
N GLY A 54 22.58 -0.48 23.08
CA GLY A 54 23.30 0.59 22.39
C GLY A 54 22.46 1.86 22.23
N ALA A 55 23.13 3.02 22.22
CA ALA A 55 22.48 4.31 22.05
C ALA A 55 21.65 4.37 20.75
N TRP A 56 20.59 5.17 20.76
CA TRP A 56 19.82 5.46 19.55
C TRP A 56 20.72 6.24 18.58
N PRO A 57 20.84 5.79 17.31
CA PRO A 57 21.71 6.47 16.36
C PRO A 57 21.15 7.85 15.99
N THR A 58 22.07 8.79 15.73
CA THR A 58 21.74 10.14 15.28
C THR A 58 22.47 10.43 13.99
N VAL A 59 21.72 10.77 12.94
CA VAL A 59 22.25 11.21 11.65
C VAL A 59 22.10 12.73 11.49
N GLN A 60 22.99 13.33 10.72
CA GLN A 60 22.86 14.74 10.34
C GLN A 60 21.62 14.92 9.47
N LYS A 61 20.85 16.00 9.70
CA LYS A 61 19.66 16.31 8.91
C LYS A 61 20.09 16.60 7.45
N PRO A 62 19.60 15.84 6.47
CA PRO A 62 19.84 16.13 5.06
C PRO A 62 19.08 17.40 4.63
N SER A 63 19.49 18.01 3.53
CA SER A 63 18.81 19.14 2.92
C SER A 63 18.15 18.75 1.59
N ASP A 64 17.16 19.55 1.16
CA ASP A 64 16.57 19.49 -0.18
C ASP A 64 15.95 18.12 -0.56
N LEU A 65 15.46 17.38 0.43
CA LEU A 65 14.72 16.15 0.20
C LEU A 65 13.24 16.44 -0.09
N THR A 66 12.68 15.55 -0.90
CA THR A 66 11.28 15.57 -1.34
C THR A 66 10.61 14.26 -0.93
N PRO A 67 9.26 14.14 -0.96
CA PRO A 67 8.54 12.93 -0.55
C PRO A 67 9.05 11.63 -1.20
N ARG A 68 9.55 11.69 -2.43
CA ARG A 68 10.12 10.53 -3.13
C ARG A 68 11.35 9.93 -2.45
N HIS A 69 12.20 10.79 -1.87
CA HIS A 69 13.36 10.36 -1.11
C HIS A 69 12.92 9.69 0.19
N VAL A 70 11.90 10.25 0.83
CA VAL A 70 11.29 9.68 2.04
C VAL A 70 10.66 8.32 1.74
N LEU A 71 9.90 8.18 0.65
CA LEU A 71 9.36 6.89 0.20
C LEU A 71 10.46 5.86 -0.01
N GLN A 72 11.54 6.23 -0.72
CA GLN A 72 12.67 5.33 -0.98
C GLN A 72 13.33 4.85 0.33
N LYS A 73 13.45 5.74 1.31
CA LYS A 73 13.95 5.40 2.65
C LYS A 73 12.96 4.50 3.41
N SER A 74 11.66 4.74 3.31
CA SER A 74 10.64 3.86 3.89
C SER A 74 10.69 2.44 3.29
N LEU A 75 10.93 2.30 1.99
CA LEU A 75 11.10 0.99 1.34
C LEU A 75 12.37 0.24 1.82
N GLU A 76 13.45 0.97 2.12
CA GLU A 76 14.63 0.38 2.77
C GLU A 76 14.27 -0.19 4.15
N VAL A 77 13.52 0.57 4.96
CA VAL A 77 13.07 0.10 6.27
C VAL A 77 12.17 -1.14 6.11
N LEU A 78 11.29 -1.17 5.10
CA LEU A 78 10.46 -2.35 4.81
C LEU A 78 11.31 -3.57 4.44
N ASP A 79 12.38 -3.42 3.64
CA ASP A 79 13.30 -4.52 3.35
C ASP A 79 14.00 -5.04 4.62
N LYS A 80 14.34 -4.15 5.56
CA LYS A 80 14.88 -4.55 6.87
C LYS A 80 13.86 -5.31 7.70
N ILE A 81 12.59 -4.88 7.74
CA ILE A 81 11.50 -5.62 8.40
C ILE A 81 11.35 -7.00 7.75
N LYS A 82 11.38 -7.09 6.42
CA LYS A 82 11.35 -8.37 5.68
C LYS A 82 12.48 -9.30 6.09
N ARG A 83 13.72 -8.80 6.21
CA ARG A 83 14.87 -9.59 6.72
C ARG A 83 14.66 -10.02 8.17
N LEU A 84 14.13 -9.13 9.01
CA LEU A 84 13.82 -9.41 10.41
C LEU A 84 12.76 -10.52 10.54
N ARG A 85 11.69 -10.48 9.75
CA ARG A 85 10.68 -11.55 9.72
C ARG A 85 11.29 -12.91 9.36
N ARG A 86 12.26 -12.95 8.44
CA ARG A 86 13.00 -14.20 8.14
C ARG A 86 13.82 -14.69 9.33
N ILE A 87 14.45 -13.78 10.09
CA ILE A 87 15.17 -14.13 11.33
C ILE A 87 14.21 -14.78 12.34
N HIS A 88 13.01 -14.21 12.50
CA HIS A 88 11.98 -14.70 13.42
C HIS A 88 11.07 -15.79 12.83
N LYS A 89 11.38 -16.33 11.64
CA LYS A 89 10.58 -17.37 10.96
C LYS A 89 9.10 -16.99 10.74
N MET A 90 8.79 -15.70 10.59
CA MET A 90 7.42 -15.19 10.38
C MET A 90 7.00 -15.14 8.90
N GLY A 91 7.68 -15.88 8.03
CA GLY A 91 7.49 -15.82 6.57
C GLY A 91 7.98 -14.51 5.91
N PRO A 92 8.37 -14.54 4.62
CA PRO A 92 8.78 -13.35 3.89
C PRO A 92 7.57 -12.47 3.56
N ILE A 93 7.81 -11.16 3.42
CA ILE A 93 6.85 -10.19 2.89
C ILE A 93 7.42 -9.55 1.61
N THR A 94 6.55 -8.90 0.85
CA THR A 94 6.93 -8.17 -0.37
C THR A 94 7.46 -6.77 -0.05
N VAL A 95 8.30 -6.24 -0.93
CA VAL A 95 8.68 -4.81 -0.95
C VAL A 95 8.27 -4.31 -2.33
N PRO A 96 7.35 -3.34 -2.43
CA PRO A 96 6.89 -2.90 -3.74
C PRO A 96 8.05 -2.25 -4.51
N PRO A 97 8.01 -2.29 -5.86
CA PRO A 97 8.95 -1.53 -6.67
C PRO A 97 8.83 -0.04 -6.38
N PHE A 98 9.88 0.73 -6.69
CA PHE A 98 9.80 2.18 -6.53
C PHE A 98 8.94 2.76 -7.67
N PRO A 99 7.87 3.51 -7.38
CA PRO A 99 6.97 4.04 -8.40
C PRO A 99 7.63 5.05 -9.34
N THR A 100 7.19 5.04 -10.61
CA THR A 100 7.69 5.95 -11.66
C THR A 100 6.74 7.13 -11.86
N HIS A 101 6.27 7.77 -10.79
CA HIS A 101 5.40 8.95 -10.84
C HIS A 101 5.74 9.96 -9.73
N THR A 102 4.99 11.06 -9.67
CA THR A 102 5.15 12.07 -8.63
C THR A 102 4.69 11.53 -7.29
N ILE A 103 5.61 11.49 -6.32
CA ILE A 103 5.32 10.96 -4.99
C ILE A 103 4.75 12.04 -4.09
N THR A 104 3.61 11.72 -3.50
CA THR A 104 2.89 12.57 -2.54
C THR A 104 3.16 12.13 -1.09
N PRO A 105 2.92 12.99 -0.09
CA PRO A 105 3.02 12.55 1.30
C PRO A 105 1.98 11.49 1.68
N ASN A 106 0.85 11.37 0.95
CA ASN A 106 -0.12 10.28 1.13
C ASN A 106 0.54 8.91 0.93
N GLU A 107 1.28 8.73 -0.16
CA GLU A 107 1.95 7.45 -0.45
C GLU A 107 3.06 7.14 0.57
N VAL A 108 3.77 8.18 1.02
CA VAL A 108 4.76 8.01 2.09
C VAL A 108 4.08 7.60 3.39
N TYR A 109 2.96 8.24 3.74
CA TYR A 109 2.14 7.91 4.91
C TYR A 109 1.71 6.44 4.86
N ASP A 110 1.17 5.99 3.71
CA ASP A 110 0.66 4.62 3.53
C ASP A 110 1.76 3.57 3.69
N ILE A 111 2.98 3.83 3.18
CA ILE A 111 4.10 2.92 3.41
C ILE A 111 4.56 2.96 4.86
N VAL A 112 4.64 4.12 5.52
CA VAL A 112 5.03 4.19 6.94
C VAL A 112 3.99 3.49 7.82
N ASP A 113 2.70 3.62 7.49
CA ASP A 113 1.62 2.88 8.15
C ASP A 113 1.81 1.37 8.01
N ARG A 114 2.13 0.89 6.80
CA ARG A 114 2.51 -0.51 6.57
C ARG A 114 3.70 -0.92 7.44
N LEU A 115 4.75 -0.10 7.59
CA LEU A 115 5.89 -0.42 8.46
C LEU A 115 5.44 -0.65 9.91
N ILE A 116 4.58 0.23 10.43
CA ILE A 116 4.03 0.16 11.79
C ILE A 116 3.23 -1.13 11.97
N GLU A 117 2.34 -1.43 11.02
CA GLU A 117 1.49 -2.61 11.07
C GLU A 117 2.29 -3.92 10.91
N GLU A 118 3.34 -3.95 10.09
CA GLU A 118 4.23 -5.11 10.00
C GLU A 118 4.99 -5.36 11.31
N LEU A 119 5.43 -4.29 12.01
CA LEU A 119 6.06 -4.44 13.32
C LEU A 119 5.08 -4.90 14.39
N LYS A 120 3.82 -4.45 14.38
CA LYS A 120 2.79 -4.93 15.34
C LYS A 120 2.57 -6.44 15.31
N LEU A 121 2.89 -7.11 14.20
CA LEU A 121 2.77 -8.56 14.08
C LEU A 121 3.84 -9.33 14.87
N PHE A 122 4.91 -8.68 15.34
CA PHE A 122 5.95 -9.33 16.13
C PHE A 122 5.41 -9.68 17.53
N PRO A 123 5.56 -10.93 18.00
CA PRO A 123 5.03 -11.35 19.29
C PRO A 123 5.51 -10.49 20.48
N SER A 124 6.75 -10.00 20.42
CA SER A 124 7.32 -9.12 21.44
C SER A 124 6.66 -7.74 21.56
N LEU A 125 5.83 -7.35 20.59
CA LEU A 125 5.06 -6.11 20.59
C LEU A 125 3.55 -6.34 20.83
N ALA A 126 3.12 -7.60 20.90
CA ALA A 126 1.71 -7.92 21.08
C ALA A 126 1.22 -7.44 22.46
N GLY A 127 0.18 -6.60 22.47
CA GLY A 127 -0.42 -6.06 23.69
C GLY A 127 0.34 -4.88 24.32
N THR A 128 1.47 -4.44 23.74
CA THR A 128 2.17 -3.26 24.26
C THR A 128 1.47 -1.98 23.82
N ALA A 129 1.00 -1.20 24.80
CA ALA A 129 0.45 0.13 24.53
C ALA A 129 1.59 1.10 24.14
N LEU A 130 1.45 1.74 22.99
CA LEU A 130 2.35 2.81 22.57
C LEU A 130 1.99 4.11 23.28
N GLN A 131 3.01 4.92 23.60
CA GLN A 131 2.79 6.23 24.19
C GLN A 131 2.20 7.17 23.14
N PRO A 132 1.18 7.98 23.49
CA PRO A 132 0.58 8.92 22.55
C PRO A 132 1.64 9.90 22.01
N ILE A 133 1.69 10.03 20.69
CA ILE A 133 2.59 11.01 20.04
C ILE A 133 1.91 12.38 20.09
N ARG A 134 2.59 13.35 20.71
CA ARG A 134 2.15 14.75 20.70
C ARG A 134 2.02 15.25 19.26
N ASN A 135 1.06 16.14 19.03
CA ASN A 135 0.92 16.79 17.73
C ASN A 135 2.24 17.48 17.34
N VAL A 136 2.66 17.25 16.10
CA VAL A 136 3.90 17.80 15.53
C VAL A 136 3.54 18.82 14.47
N THR A 137 4.22 19.97 14.48
CA THR A 137 4.09 21.01 13.47
C THR A 137 5.44 21.24 12.79
N ASP A 138 5.41 21.99 11.67
CA ASP A 138 6.59 22.50 10.98
C ASP A 138 7.60 21.43 10.53
N LYS A 139 7.12 20.22 10.26
CA LYS A 139 7.93 19.14 9.72
C LYS A 139 8.07 19.29 8.22
N THR A 140 9.26 18.92 7.75
CA THR A 140 9.61 18.88 6.33
C THR A 140 9.95 17.45 5.92
N PRO A 141 10.00 17.13 4.62
CA PRO A 141 10.50 15.82 4.17
C PRO A 141 11.91 15.49 4.69
N ASN A 142 12.76 16.50 4.94
CA ASN A 142 14.09 16.31 5.55
C ASN A 142 14.01 15.72 6.96
N ASP A 143 13.07 16.20 7.78
CA ASP A 143 12.86 15.69 9.16
C ASP A 143 12.38 14.24 9.13
N VAL A 144 11.43 13.94 8.25
CA VAL A 144 10.87 12.58 8.09
C VAL A 144 11.96 11.62 7.63
N TYR A 145 12.75 12.01 6.62
CA TYR A 145 13.87 11.20 6.13
C TYR A 145 14.91 10.95 7.21
N GLN A 146 15.31 12.00 7.94
CA GLN A 146 16.31 11.91 9.01
C GLN A 146 15.87 10.88 10.06
N GLU A 147 14.61 10.92 10.49
CA GLU A 147 14.13 10.01 11.52
C GLU A 147 13.97 8.57 10.98
N LEU A 148 13.51 8.38 9.75
CA LEU A 148 13.52 7.06 9.11
C LEU A 148 14.95 6.51 8.94
N TRP A 149 15.93 7.38 8.70
CA TRP A 149 17.33 6.97 8.64
C TRP A 149 17.86 6.57 10.03
N ASN A 150 17.54 7.31 11.08
CA ASN A 150 17.83 6.90 12.46
C ASN A 150 17.21 5.52 12.77
N ILE A 151 15.93 5.32 12.44
CA ILE A 151 15.23 4.04 12.60
C ILE A 151 15.94 2.93 11.81
N SER A 152 16.28 3.17 10.54
CA SER A 152 16.99 2.20 9.70
C SER A 152 18.32 1.77 10.34
N LEU A 153 19.11 2.71 10.87
CA LEU A 153 20.36 2.40 11.58
C LEU A 153 20.09 1.65 12.89
N ALA A 154 19.04 2.01 13.62
CA ALA A 154 18.65 1.38 14.88
C ALA A 154 18.19 -0.06 14.69
N MET A 155 17.74 -0.43 13.49
CA MET A 155 17.40 -1.81 13.16
C MET A 155 18.62 -2.69 12.85
N ASN A 156 19.80 -2.13 12.56
CA ASN A 156 20.96 -2.94 12.19
C ASN A 156 21.35 -3.99 13.25
N PRO A 157 21.41 -3.67 14.56
CA PRO A 157 21.70 -4.68 15.58
C PRO A 157 20.63 -5.77 15.68
N LEU A 158 19.35 -5.46 15.42
CA LEU A 158 18.26 -6.46 15.37
C LEU A 158 18.47 -7.49 14.26
N LEU A 159 19.17 -7.11 13.19
CA LEU A 159 19.46 -8.00 12.06
C LEU A 159 20.73 -8.85 12.29
N GLY A 160 21.55 -8.52 13.29
CA GLY A 160 22.83 -9.19 13.57
C GLY A 160 23.73 -9.29 12.32
N VAL A 161 24.28 -10.49 12.07
CA VAL A 161 25.10 -10.78 10.87
C VAL A 161 24.34 -10.71 9.54
N ARG A 162 23.00 -10.56 9.59
CA ARG A 162 22.13 -10.39 8.42
C ARG A 162 21.76 -8.92 8.17
N GLY A 163 22.46 -7.99 8.83
CA GLY A 163 22.44 -6.57 8.48
C GLY A 163 22.92 -6.29 7.05
N LEU A 164 23.13 -5.01 6.74
CA LEU A 164 23.60 -4.59 5.42
C LEU A 164 25.00 -5.16 5.13
N LYS A 165 25.13 -5.91 4.04
CA LYS A 165 26.39 -6.52 3.58
C LYS A 165 26.95 -5.76 2.38
N PRO A 166 28.27 -5.84 2.10
CA PRO A 166 28.85 -5.31 0.85
C PRO A 166 28.16 -5.83 -0.41
N ALA A 167 27.67 -7.08 -0.39
CA ALA A 167 26.89 -7.65 -1.48
C ALA A 167 25.57 -6.89 -1.75
N ASP A 168 24.92 -6.35 -0.71
CA ASP A 168 23.70 -5.54 -0.88
C ASP A 168 24.02 -4.22 -1.61
N VAL A 169 25.14 -3.57 -1.24
CA VAL A 169 25.63 -2.35 -1.92
C VAL A 169 25.97 -2.63 -3.38
N TYR A 170 26.60 -3.77 -3.66
CA TYR A 170 26.89 -4.20 -5.01
C TYR A 170 25.61 -4.44 -5.83
N VAL A 171 24.64 -5.21 -5.30
CA VAL A 171 23.35 -5.45 -5.98
C VAL A 171 22.66 -4.13 -6.33
N GLN A 172 22.65 -3.18 -5.40
CA GLN A 172 22.06 -1.86 -5.62
C GLN A 172 22.80 -1.06 -6.71
N SER A 173 24.14 -1.07 -6.71
CA SER A 173 24.94 -0.42 -7.77
C SER A 173 24.70 -1.04 -9.15
N LEU A 174 24.53 -2.37 -9.21
CA LEU A 174 24.24 -3.09 -10.46
C LEU A 174 22.82 -2.80 -10.96
N LYS A 175 21.84 -2.65 -10.06
CA LYS A 175 20.49 -2.19 -10.39
C LYS A 175 20.52 -0.81 -11.06
N ILE A 176 21.27 0.13 -10.49
CA ILE A 176 21.48 1.48 -11.03
C ILE A 176 22.12 1.44 -12.43
N LEU A 177 23.18 0.65 -12.60
CA LEU A 177 23.82 0.47 -13.91
C LEU A 177 22.82 -0.06 -14.95
N ASN A 178 22.03 -1.08 -14.61
CA ASN A 178 21.02 -1.64 -15.51
C ASN A 178 19.91 -0.64 -15.84
N GLN A 179 19.50 0.19 -14.88
CA GLN A 179 18.53 1.26 -15.10
C GLN A 179 19.06 2.33 -16.06
N ILE A 180 20.32 2.74 -15.92
CA ILE A 180 20.96 3.69 -16.84
C ILE A 180 21.13 3.08 -18.24
N ARG A 181 21.53 1.81 -18.34
CA ARG A 181 21.56 1.08 -19.63
C ARG A 181 20.18 1.08 -20.28
N PHE A 182 19.12 0.84 -19.52
CA PHE A 182 17.75 0.88 -20.03
C PHE A 182 17.35 2.29 -20.48
N LEU A 183 17.72 3.35 -19.74
CA LEU A 183 17.51 4.73 -20.18
C LEU A 183 18.18 5.00 -21.54
N ARG A 184 19.44 4.58 -21.73
CA ARG A 184 20.12 4.69 -23.05
C ARG A 184 19.35 3.96 -24.15
N ILE A 185 18.95 2.71 -23.92
CA ILE A 185 18.18 1.92 -24.90
C ILE A 185 16.88 2.63 -25.26
N SER A 186 16.16 3.18 -24.28
CA SER A 186 14.89 3.89 -24.50
C SER A 186 15.03 5.12 -25.39
N GLN A 187 16.23 5.72 -25.41
CA GLN A 187 16.60 6.86 -26.24
C GLN A 187 17.31 6.44 -27.54
N SER A 188 17.45 5.14 -27.81
CA SER A 188 18.23 4.59 -28.93
C SER A 188 19.68 5.09 -28.99
N LEU A 189 20.28 5.31 -27.82
CA LEU A 189 21.70 5.63 -27.70
C LEU A 189 22.53 4.34 -27.70
N PRO A 190 23.74 4.35 -28.29
CA PRO A 190 24.55 3.14 -28.41
C PRO A 190 25.06 2.69 -27.03
N LEU A 191 25.28 1.38 -26.87
CA LEU A 191 25.71 0.74 -25.62
C LEU A 191 27.18 0.34 -25.60
N ASP A 192 27.92 0.64 -26.67
CA ASP A 192 29.33 0.36 -26.91
C ASP A 192 30.27 1.27 -26.09
N ILE A 193 29.87 1.58 -24.86
CA ILE A 193 30.71 2.31 -23.91
C ILE A 193 31.59 1.29 -23.19
N PRO A 194 32.92 1.31 -23.39
CA PRO A 194 33.80 0.31 -22.83
C PRO A 194 33.73 0.31 -21.30
N PRO A 195 33.70 -0.88 -20.67
CA PRO A 195 33.73 -0.97 -19.21
C PRO A 195 35.01 -0.31 -18.65
N PRO A 196 34.95 0.32 -17.46
CA PRO A 196 36.14 0.88 -16.83
C PRO A 196 37.14 -0.22 -16.44
N VAL A 197 38.41 0.12 -16.29
CA VAL A 197 39.41 -0.82 -15.75
C VAL A 197 39.10 -1.08 -14.27
N LYS A 198 39.10 -2.34 -13.86
CA LYS A 198 38.96 -2.69 -12.44
C LYS A 198 40.20 -2.23 -11.69
N THR A 199 39.99 -1.47 -10.63
CA THR A 199 41.05 -1.05 -9.71
C THR A 199 41.05 -1.92 -8.46
N GLU A 200 42.21 -2.09 -7.83
CA GLU A 200 42.35 -2.81 -6.57
C GLU A 200 42.35 -1.88 -5.35
N ASN A 201 42.18 -2.47 -4.16
CA ASN A 201 42.34 -1.80 -2.85
C ASN A 201 41.54 -0.51 -2.63
N LYS A 202 40.31 -0.43 -3.15
CA LYS A 202 39.41 0.71 -2.87
C LYS A 202 38.62 0.51 -1.60
N HIS A 203 38.33 1.63 -0.97
CA HIS A 203 37.52 1.72 0.24
C HIS A 203 36.15 2.33 -0.06
N PRO A 204 35.16 2.22 0.85
CA PRO A 204 33.81 2.78 0.65
C PRO A 204 33.78 4.29 0.33
N ASN A 205 34.79 5.06 0.76
CA ASN A 205 34.92 6.48 0.41
C ASN A 205 35.03 6.72 -1.10
N HIS A 206 35.70 5.84 -1.84
CA HIS A 206 35.83 5.93 -3.30
C HIS A 206 34.49 5.67 -3.98
N ALA A 207 33.75 4.65 -3.49
CA ALA A 207 32.42 4.35 -3.99
C ALA A 207 31.42 5.47 -3.67
N LEU A 208 31.50 6.08 -2.47
CA LEU A 208 30.67 7.23 -2.11
C LEU A 208 30.95 8.43 -3.02
N LYS A 209 32.23 8.76 -3.24
CA LYS A 209 32.62 9.83 -4.16
C LYS A 209 32.07 9.58 -5.56
N GLN A 210 32.27 8.39 -6.12
CA GLN A 210 31.75 8.05 -7.45
C GLN A 210 30.22 8.10 -7.53
N ALA A 211 29.52 7.78 -6.44
CA ALA A 211 28.07 7.95 -6.36
C ALA A 211 27.65 9.44 -6.39
N HIS A 212 28.42 10.33 -5.75
CA HIS A 212 28.22 11.78 -5.86
C HIS A 212 28.51 12.28 -7.28
N ASP A 213 29.61 11.83 -7.90
CA ASP A 213 29.93 12.17 -9.30
C ASP A 213 28.80 11.69 -10.26
N LEU A 214 28.16 10.56 -9.96
CA LEU A 214 26.98 10.09 -10.70
C LEU A 214 25.76 11.00 -10.46
N LEU A 215 25.53 11.46 -9.23
CA LEU A 215 24.47 12.43 -8.92
C LEU A 215 24.67 13.76 -9.65
N GLU A 216 25.92 14.23 -9.81
CA GLU A 216 26.23 15.44 -10.59
C GLU A 216 25.79 15.28 -12.05
N LYS A 217 26.09 14.13 -12.67
CA LYS A 217 25.62 13.82 -14.04
C LYS A 217 24.09 13.69 -14.13
N ILE A 218 23.45 13.15 -13.09
CA ILE A 218 21.99 13.10 -13.03
C ILE A 218 21.41 14.51 -12.89
N ALA A 219 22.02 15.39 -12.09
CA ALA A 219 21.62 16.78 -11.96
C ALA A 219 21.76 17.55 -13.28
N GLU A 220 22.84 17.33 -14.02
CA GLU A 220 23.01 17.87 -15.38
C GLU A 220 21.93 17.35 -16.34
N ALA A 221 21.68 16.03 -16.36
CA ALA A 221 20.62 15.43 -17.14
C ALA A 221 19.22 15.99 -16.77
N GLN A 222 18.97 16.21 -15.49
CA GLN A 222 17.75 16.84 -14.99
C GLN A 222 17.59 18.27 -15.49
N ASN A 223 18.65 19.07 -15.41
CA ASN A 223 18.67 20.43 -15.94
C ASN A 223 18.30 20.46 -17.44
N ASN A 224 18.92 19.57 -18.23
CA ASN A 224 18.66 19.47 -19.66
C ASN A 224 17.27 18.92 -20.01
N LEU A 225 16.61 18.25 -19.05
CA LEU A 225 15.23 17.80 -19.14
C LEU A 225 14.22 18.78 -18.53
N TRP A 226 14.66 19.99 -18.17
CA TRP A 226 13.87 21.03 -17.51
C TRP A 226 13.26 20.57 -16.18
N ILE A 227 14.02 19.78 -15.44
CA ILE A 227 13.72 19.31 -14.10
C ILE A 227 14.61 20.09 -13.13
N GLU A 228 14.07 20.59 -12.01
CA GLU A 228 14.89 21.21 -10.96
C GLU A 228 15.99 20.23 -10.51
N PRO A 229 17.28 20.54 -10.73
CA PRO A 229 18.37 19.60 -10.48
C PRO A 229 18.52 19.27 -9.00
N ILE A 230 18.90 18.02 -8.71
CA ILE A 230 19.22 17.63 -7.34
C ILE A 230 20.49 18.31 -6.84
N LYS A 231 20.46 18.80 -5.60
CA LYS A 231 21.67 19.29 -4.92
C LYS A 231 22.54 18.12 -4.44
N VAL A 232 23.76 18.04 -4.95
CA VAL A 232 24.72 16.99 -4.62
C VAL A 232 25.43 17.33 -3.30
N PRO A 233 25.46 16.44 -2.29
CA PRO A 233 26.18 16.68 -1.06
C PRO A 233 27.68 16.68 -1.27
N THR A 234 28.40 17.41 -0.43
CA THR A 234 29.86 17.27 -0.37
C THR A 234 30.24 15.92 0.24
N THR A 235 31.27 15.27 -0.30
CA THR A 235 31.78 14.03 0.28
C THR A 235 32.48 14.33 1.61
N PRO A 236 32.05 13.74 2.73
CA PRO A 236 32.65 14.05 4.02
C PRO A 236 34.07 13.45 4.12
N ARG A 237 34.97 14.20 4.78
CA ARG A 237 36.37 13.79 5.01
C ARG A 237 36.50 12.94 6.28
N ARG A 238 35.85 11.78 6.31
CA ARG A 238 35.96 10.79 7.40
C ARG A 238 35.87 9.37 6.87
N GLU A 239 36.01 8.39 7.76
CA GLU A 239 35.72 7.01 7.42
C GLU A 239 34.25 6.87 7.00
N ILE A 240 34.05 6.26 5.83
CA ILE A 240 32.72 6.04 5.24
C ILE A 240 32.31 4.59 5.46
N LYS A 241 31.11 4.41 5.99
CA LYS A 241 30.54 3.07 6.18
C LYS A 241 29.81 2.61 4.92
N PRO A 242 29.74 1.29 4.63
CA PRO A 242 28.96 0.76 3.51
C PRO A 242 27.49 1.21 3.51
N GLY A 243 26.91 1.46 4.68
CA GLY A 243 25.55 1.99 4.83
C GLY A 243 25.36 3.38 4.23
N GLU A 244 26.40 4.22 4.26
CA GLU A 244 26.34 5.58 3.68
C GLU A 244 26.43 5.53 2.15
N VAL A 245 27.22 4.59 1.62
CA VAL A 245 27.25 4.30 0.18
C VAL A 245 25.87 3.81 -0.26
N TYR A 246 25.29 2.84 0.46
CA TYR A 246 23.96 2.30 0.13
C TYR A 246 22.88 3.38 0.13
N ASP A 247 22.85 4.24 1.16
CA ASP A 247 21.93 5.38 1.25
C ASP A 247 22.04 6.32 0.04
N THR A 248 23.26 6.66 -0.35
CA THR A 248 23.52 7.50 -1.52
C THR A 248 23.05 6.83 -2.81
N LEU A 249 23.21 5.51 -2.94
CA LEU A 249 22.68 4.75 -4.07
C LEU A 249 21.15 4.72 -4.11
N LEU A 250 20.48 4.72 -2.95
CA LEU A 250 19.02 4.87 -2.91
C LEU A 250 18.59 6.25 -3.41
N ARG A 251 19.35 7.31 -3.08
CA ARG A 251 19.12 8.66 -3.62
C ARG A 251 19.32 8.71 -5.14
N VAL A 252 20.38 8.07 -5.65
CA VAL A 252 20.59 7.90 -7.11
C VAL A 252 19.39 7.19 -7.75
N GLN A 253 18.93 6.08 -7.16
CA GLN A 253 17.77 5.34 -7.68
C GLN A 253 16.54 6.24 -7.73
N ALA A 254 16.24 6.96 -6.63
CA ALA A 254 15.14 7.91 -6.62
C ALA A 254 15.28 8.85 -7.82
N GLU A 255 16.37 9.60 -7.95
CA GLU A 255 16.51 10.61 -9.02
C GLU A 255 16.47 10.05 -10.44
N LEU A 256 16.97 8.84 -10.68
CA LEU A 256 16.77 8.15 -11.95
C LEU A 256 15.29 7.86 -12.27
N GLU A 257 14.47 7.59 -11.25
CA GLU A 257 13.02 7.45 -11.42
C GLU A 257 12.35 8.79 -11.78
N ARG A 258 12.91 9.92 -11.36
CA ARG A 258 12.44 11.27 -11.78
C ARG A 258 12.68 11.48 -13.27
N VAL A 259 13.87 11.09 -13.73
CA VAL A 259 14.26 11.14 -15.14
C VAL A 259 13.35 10.22 -15.96
N LYS A 260 13.12 8.99 -15.52
CA LYS A 260 12.17 8.05 -16.17
C LYS A 260 10.76 8.64 -16.28
N TYR A 261 10.24 9.20 -15.18
CA TYR A 261 8.92 9.85 -15.17
C TYR A 261 8.82 10.97 -16.20
N ARG A 262 9.82 11.87 -16.25
CA ARG A 262 9.86 12.96 -17.24
C ARG A 262 9.82 12.43 -18.67
N LEU A 263 10.54 11.34 -18.94
CA LEU A 263 10.58 10.69 -20.25
C LEU A 263 9.33 9.86 -20.57
N GLY A 264 8.36 9.71 -19.65
CA GLY A 264 7.17 8.88 -19.85
C GLY A 264 7.45 7.37 -19.76
N ILE A 265 8.51 6.98 -19.05
CA ILE A 265 8.99 5.59 -19.01
C ILE A 265 8.60 4.92 -17.71
N GLU A 266 7.80 3.86 -17.81
CA GLU A 266 7.48 2.97 -16.70
C GLU A 266 8.03 1.57 -16.99
N ARG A 267 9.09 1.20 -16.27
CA ARG A 267 9.64 -0.16 -16.31
C ARG A 267 10.38 -0.44 -15.01
N ASP A 268 10.02 -1.54 -14.36
CA ASP A 268 10.83 -2.07 -13.26
C ASP A 268 12.01 -2.88 -13.79
N ILE A 269 13.16 -2.74 -13.12
CA ILE A 269 14.39 -3.44 -13.45
C ILE A 269 14.55 -4.57 -12.44
N LYS A 270 14.50 -5.81 -12.93
CA LYS A 270 14.68 -7.02 -12.11
C LYS A 270 15.95 -6.89 -11.26
N ILE A 271 15.80 -7.16 -9.96
CA ILE A 271 16.90 -7.09 -9.00
C ILE A 271 17.92 -8.18 -9.35
N PRO A 272 19.19 -7.83 -9.61
CA PRO A 272 20.19 -8.82 -9.97
C PRO A 272 20.57 -9.69 -8.76
N ILE A 273 20.82 -10.98 -9.01
CA ILE A 273 21.30 -11.91 -7.98
C ILE A 273 22.83 -11.78 -7.92
N SER A 274 23.36 -11.41 -6.76
CA SER A 274 24.82 -11.39 -6.55
C SER A 274 25.33 -12.79 -6.20
N LYS A 275 26.35 -13.26 -6.95
CA LYS A 275 27.13 -14.45 -6.63
C LYS A 275 28.51 -14.06 -6.09
N GLY A 276 28.97 -14.77 -5.07
CA GLY A 276 30.31 -14.60 -4.46
C GLY A 276 30.41 -13.41 -3.50
N GLN A 277 31.60 -13.26 -2.92
CA GLN A 277 31.95 -12.09 -2.10
C GLN A 277 32.08 -10.85 -2.99
N LYS A 278 31.68 -9.70 -2.45
CA LYS A 278 31.70 -8.41 -3.15
C LYS A 278 32.51 -7.40 -2.36
N THR A 279 33.23 -6.57 -3.09
CA THR A 279 34.16 -5.58 -2.53
C THR A 279 33.74 -4.16 -2.92
N PRO A 280 34.28 -3.12 -2.27
CA PRO A 280 34.08 -1.74 -2.71
C PRO A 280 34.57 -1.49 -4.15
N ASN A 281 35.56 -2.25 -4.64
CA ASN A 281 36.02 -2.16 -6.03
C ASN A 281 34.92 -2.51 -7.03
N ASP A 282 34.12 -3.54 -6.74
CA ASP A 282 33.02 -3.97 -7.61
C ASP A 282 31.92 -2.91 -7.68
N VAL A 283 31.64 -2.26 -6.55
CA VAL A 283 30.69 -1.14 -6.47
C VAL A 283 31.23 0.05 -7.26
N LEU A 284 32.49 0.43 -7.05
CA LEU A 284 33.12 1.52 -7.77
C LEU A 284 33.09 1.28 -9.28
N PHE A 285 33.46 0.08 -9.74
CA PHE A 285 33.42 -0.32 -11.14
C PHE A 285 32.04 -0.09 -11.77
N ASN A 286 30.96 -0.56 -11.11
CA ASN A 286 29.60 -0.39 -11.60
C ASN A 286 29.22 1.10 -11.69
N LEU A 287 29.58 1.90 -10.68
CA LEU A 287 29.23 3.32 -10.64
C LEU A 287 30.02 4.14 -11.66
N THR A 288 31.32 3.88 -11.82
CA THR A 288 32.13 4.52 -12.87
C THR A 288 31.57 4.19 -14.25
N TRP A 289 31.14 2.95 -14.49
CA TRP A 289 30.53 2.57 -15.76
C TRP A 289 29.17 3.26 -15.97
N ALA A 290 28.33 3.27 -14.93
CA ALA A 290 27.06 3.97 -14.92
C ALA A 290 27.23 5.46 -15.22
N SER A 291 28.20 6.13 -14.60
CA SER A 291 28.54 7.54 -14.87
C SER A 291 28.99 7.76 -16.31
N LYS A 292 29.76 6.84 -16.92
CA LYS A 292 30.11 6.95 -18.35
C LYS A 292 28.90 6.75 -19.26
N MET A 293 27.96 5.89 -18.87
CA MET A 293 26.75 5.56 -19.64
C MET A 293 25.61 6.57 -19.49
N MET A 294 25.58 7.37 -18.42
CA MET A 294 24.46 8.26 -18.13
C MET A 294 24.17 9.21 -19.31
N PRO A 295 22.97 9.13 -19.93
CA PRO A 295 22.58 10.09 -20.96
C PRO A 295 22.39 11.49 -20.35
N LEU A 296 23.01 12.51 -20.95
CA LEU A 296 22.92 13.90 -20.47
C LEU A 296 21.79 14.70 -21.14
N PHE A 297 21.16 14.16 -22.20
CA PHE A 297 20.04 14.78 -22.93
C PHE A 297 20.31 16.22 -23.41
N PRO A 298 21.44 16.52 -24.07
CA PRO A 298 21.75 17.90 -24.43
C PRO A 298 20.71 18.49 -25.37
N SER A 299 20.46 19.79 -25.25
CA SER A 299 19.34 20.50 -25.91
C SER A 299 19.32 20.40 -27.45
N ASN A 300 20.44 20.04 -28.06
CA ASN A 300 20.59 19.84 -29.50
C ASN A 300 20.26 18.41 -29.98
N THR A 301 19.85 17.50 -29.10
CA THR A 301 19.56 16.10 -29.47
C THR A 301 18.07 15.81 -29.32
N PRO A 302 17.42 15.14 -30.29
CA PRO A 302 16.03 14.74 -30.14
C PRO A 302 15.86 13.78 -28.95
N ILE A 303 14.94 14.12 -28.05
CA ILE A 303 14.59 13.30 -26.88
C ILE A 303 13.38 12.44 -27.24
N LYS A 304 13.49 11.13 -27.03
CA LYS A 304 12.35 10.21 -27.16
C LYS A 304 11.53 10.27 -25.89
N GLN A 305 10.47 11.09 -25.91
CA GLN A 305 9.52 11.20 -24.81
C GLN A 305 8.25 10.42 -25.13
N TYR A 306 7.87 9.52 -24.22
CA TYR A 306 6.60 8.78 -24.29
C TYR A 306 5.48 9.64 -23.69
N PRO A 307 4.22 9.48 -24.15
CA PRO A 307 3.09 10.24 -23.61
C PRO A 307 2.96 10.02 -22.11
N GLN A 308 2.99 11.09 -21.29
CA GLN A 308 2.88 10.95 -19.84
C GLN A 308 1.55 10.31 -19.40
N GLN A 309 0.50 10.47 -20.20
CA GLN A 309 -0.79 9.83 -19.96
C GLN A 309 -0.71 8.30 -19.96
N SER A 310 0.31 7.69 -20.61
CA SER A 310 0.50 6.24 -20.57
C SER A 310 0.95 5.74 -19.20
N LEU A 311 1.45 6.63 -18.34
CA LEU A 311 1.80 6.32 -16.95
C LEU A 311 0.56 6.28 -16.04
N ASN A 312 -0.53 6.95 -16.45
CA ASN A 312 -1.76 6.95 -15.70
C ASN A 312 -2.45 5.59 -15.87
N LYS A 313 -2.77 4.96 -14.74
CA LYS A 313 -3.48 3.68 -14.75
C LYS A 313 -4.94 3.88 -15.11
N ASN A 314 -5.47 2.94 -15.88
CA ASN A 314 -6.85 2.93 -16.37
C ASN A 314 -7.44 1.53 -16.13
N PRO A 315 -8.76 1.33 -16.30
CA PRO A 315 -9.37 0.04 -15.96
C PRO A 315 -8.81 -1.14 -16.76
N SER A 316 -8.41 -0.92 -18.02
CA SER A 316 -7.77 -1.95 -18.83
C SER A 316 -6.44 -2.43 -18.25
N HIS A 317 -5.62 -1.53 -17.69
CA HIS A 317 -4.38 -1.91 -17.02
C HIS A 317 -4.64 -2.78 -15.79
N LEU A 318 -5.63 -2.41 -14.97
CA LEU A 318 -6.02 -3.21 -13.80
C LEU A 318 -6.58 -4.56 -14.24
N TYR A 319 -7.46 -4.59 -15.24
CA TYR A 319 -8.06 -5.81 -15.79
C TYR A 319 -6.99 -6.79 -16.31
N ALA A 320 -5.99 -6.30 -17.02
CA ALA A 320 -4.89 -7.13 -17.50
C ALA A 320 -4.13 -7.79 -16.35
N LEU A 321 -3.87 -7.03 -15.28
CA LEU A 321 -3.19 -7.52 -14.08
C LEU A 321 -4.04 -8.54 -13.32
N THR A 322 -5.33 -8.29 -13.14
CA THR A 322 -6.22 -9.23 -12.44
C THR A 322 -6.49 -10.49 -13.26
N GLN A 323 -6.52 -10.41 -14.60
CA GLN A 323 -6.60 -11.57 -15.47
C GLN A 323 -5.38 -12.50 -15.32
N HIS A 324 -4.18 -11.92 -15.28
CA HIS A 324 -2.95 -12.70 -15.03
C HIS A 324 -2.98 -13.41 -13.67
N ILE A 325 -3.42 -12.72 -12.60
CA ILE A 325 -3.57 -13.33 -11.27
C ILE A 325 -4.56 -14.50 -11.32
N ILE A 326 -5.66 -14.38 -12.06
CA ILE A 326 -6.64 -15.47 -12.24
C ILE A 326 -5.98 -16.68 -12.91
N GLU A 327 -5.20 -16.47 -13.97
CA GLU A 327 -4.50 -17.55 -14.69
C GLU A 327 -3.48 -18.26 -13.79
N GLU A 328 -2.66 -17.52 -13.03
CA GLU A 328 -1.71 -18.11 -12.09
C GLU A 328 -2.41 -18.83 -10.92
N LEU A 329 -3.53 -18.30 -10.41
CA LEU A 329 -4.31 -18.98 -9.35
C LEU A 329 -4.97 -20.26 -9.84
N LEU A 330 -5.49 -20.29 -11.07
CA LEU A 330 -6.02 -21.50 -11.67
C LEU A 330 -4.93 -22.57 -11.80
N GLU A 331 -3.71 -22.15 -12.18
CA GLU A 331 -2.57 -23.05 -12.24
C GLU A 331 -2.16 -23.58 -10.86
N TYR A 332 -2.03 -22.69 -9.89
CA TYR A 332 -1.75 -23.04 -8.50
C TYR A 332 -2.76 -24.06 -7.96
N ARG A 333 -4.06 -23.85 -8.23
CA ARG A 333 -5.12 -24.77 -7.85
C ARG A 333 -4.98 -26.14 -8.51
N ARG A 334 -4.65 -26.18 -9.81
CA ARG A 334 -4.40 -27.43 -10.54
C ARG A 334 -3.23 -28.21 -9.93
N GLN A 335 -2.12 -27.53 -9.63
CA GLN A 335 -0.95 -28.15 -8.99
C GLN A 335 -1.25 -28.66 -7.55
N ARG A 336 -2.17 -28.00 -6.85
CA ARG A 336 -2.65 -28.41 -5.51
C ARG A 336 -3.77 -29.47 -5.55
N GLY A 337 -4.22 -29.88 -6.74
CA GLY A 337 -5.33 -30.85 -6.90
C GLY A 337 -6.71 -30.31 -6.51
N ILE A 338 -6.90 -28.98 -6.49
CA ILE A 338 -8.14 -28.34 -6.03
C ILE A 338 -9.15 -28.22 -7.18
N GLN A 339 -10.14 -29.11 -7.19
CA GLN A 339 -11.12 -29.22 -8.30
C GLN A 339 -12.39 -28.38 -8.12
N THR A 340 -12.61 -27.75 -6.95
CA THR A 340 -13.84 -27.00 -6.64
C THR A 340 -14.06 -25.85 -7.62
N MET A 341 -15.16 -25.84 -8.36
CA MET A 341 -15.44 -24.75 -9.31
C MET A 341 -15.77 -23.44 -8.56
N PRO A 342 -15.26 -22.27 -9.00
CA PRO A 342 -15.66 -21.00 -8.43
C PRO A 342 -17.14 -20.72 -8.73
N ARG A 343 -17.81 -20.04 -7.80
CA ARG A 343 -19.24 -19.71 -7.92
C ARG A 343 -19.48 -18.67 -9.01
N LYS A 344 -20.70 -18.64 -9.57
CA LYS A 344 -21.13 -17.60 -10.52
C LYS A 344 -21.21 -16.23 -9.83
N ILE A 345 -20.73 -15.20 -10.50
CA ILE A 345 -20.69 -13.83 -9.98
C ILE A 345 -21.75 -13.01 -10.73
N PRO A 346 -22.63 -12.28 -10.03
CA PRO A 346 -23.62 -11.41 -10.68
C PRO A 346 -22.91 -10.26 -11.41
N LYS A 347 -23.43 -9.90 -12.58
CA LYS A 347 -22.96 -8.70 -13.29
C LYS A 347 -23.34 -7.47 -12.47
N GLN A 348 -22.35 -6.61 -12.22
CA GLN A 348 -22.54 -5.32 -11.56
C GLN A 348 -22.14 -4.21 -12.52
N THR A 349 -22.72 -3.02 -12.39
CA THR A 349 -22.48 -1.88 -13.29
C THR A 349 -22.30 -0.61 -12.46
N ASN A 350 -21.65 0.41 -13.02
CA ASN A 350 -21.48 1.74 -12.41
C ASN A 350 -20.72 1.72 -11.07
N LEU A 351 -19.76 0.81 -10.92
CA LEU A 351 -18.87 0.77 -9.76
C LEU A 351 -17.75 1.82 -9.85
N LYS A 352 -17.19 2.18 -8.70
CA LYS A 352 -16.09 3.13 -8.58
C LYS A 352 -14.77 2.45 -8.25
N THR A 353 -13.66 3.14 -8.51
CA THR A 353 -12.30 2.69 -8.19
C THR A 353 -12.16 2.26 -6.74
N LEU A 354 -12.80 2.97 -5.81
CA LEU A 354 -12.82 2.63 -4.39
C LEU A 354 -13.41 1.23 -4.12
N ASN A 355 -14.43 0.81 -4.86
CA ASN A 355 -14.99 -0.54 -4.71
C ASN A 355 -13.98 -1.63 -5.12
N VAL A 356 -13.24 -1.41 -6.21
CA VAL A 356 -12.17 -2.33 -6.63
C VAL A 356 -11.07 -2.36 -5.57
N TYR A 357 -10.64 -1.19 -5.10
CA TYR A 357 -9.61 -1.07 -4.05
C TYR A 357 -9.98 -1.86 -2.79
N GLN A 358 -11.20 -1.67 -2.27
CA GLN A 358 -11.71 -2.38 -1.10
C GLN A 358 -11.82 -3.88 -1.35
N LYS A 359 -12.27 -4.31 -2.54
CA LYS A 359 -12.29 -5.74 -2.88
C LYS A 359 -10.87 -6.33 -2.96
N THR A 360 -9.87 -5.55 -3.37
CA THR A 360 -8.47 -5.96 -3.33
C THR A 360 -7.94 -6.09 -1.90
N LEU A 361 -8.31 -5.19 -0.97
CA LEU A 361 -7.97 -5.35 0.46
C LEU A 361 -8.57 -6.64 1.05
N HIS A 362 -9.83 -6.93 0.72
CA HIS A 362 -10.47 -8.18 1.12
C HIS A 362 -9.72 -9.41 0.59
N VAL A 363 -9.39 -9.41 -0.70
CA VAL A 363 -8.64 -10.50 -1.32
C VAL A 363 -7.26 -10.65 -0.67
N MET A 364 -6.59 -9.55 -0.33
CA MET A 364 -5.35 -9.56 0.44
C MET A 364 -5.52 -10.15 1.85
N GLU A 365 -6.68 -9.96 2.50
CA GLU A 365 -6.98 -10.61 3.77
C GLU A 365 -7.09 -12.12 3.62
N LYS A 366 -7.78 -12.61 2.58
CA LYS A 366 -7.80 -14.05 2.27
C LYS A 366 -6.40 -14.60 2.04
N VAL A 367 -5.55 -13.89 1.28
CA VAL A 367 -4.14 -14.26 1.13
C VAL A 367 -3.43 -14.29 2.49
N SER A 368 -3.70 -13.34 3.38
CA SER A 368 -3.15 -13.36 4.74
C SER A 368 -3.62 -14.57 5.58
N GLN A 369 -4.86 -15.04 5.41
CA GLN A 369 -5.36 -16.25 6.09
C GLN A 369 -4.70 -17.51 5.53
N ILE A 370 -4.62 -17.66 4.21
CA ILE A 370 -3.89 -18.77 3.57
C ILE A 370 -2.44 -18.80 4.04
N ARG A 371 -1.78 -17.65 4.08
CA ARG A 371 -0.41 -17.54 4.61
C ARG A 371 -0.32 -17.98 6.07
N LYS A 372 -1.29 -17.64 6.91
CA LYS A 372 -1.33 -18.10 8.30
C LYS A 372 -1.45 -19.63 8.37
N GLN A 373 -2.32 -20.24 7.56
CA GLN A 373 -2.50 -21.70 7.47
C GLN A 373 -1.20 -22.39 7.02
N GLU A 374 -0.48 -21.79 6.06
CA GLU A 374 0.80 -22.27 5.53
C GLU A 374 2.02 -21.92 6.40
N GLY A 375 1.82 -21.40 7.62
CA GLY A 375 2.91 -21.05 8.55
C GLY A 375 3.80 -19.89 8.06
N LEU A 376 3.30 -19.06 7.14
CA LEU A 376 3.97 -17.87 6.61
C LEU A 376 3.63 -16.58 7.38
N GLY A 377 2.85 -16.69 8.45
CA GLY A 377 2.41 -15.56 9.28
C GLY A 377 1.42 -14.63 8.57
N LYS A 378 0.84 -13.70 9.34
CA LYS A 378 -0.09 -12.69 8.83
C LYS A 378 0.62 -11.61 8.01
N LEU A 379 -0.15 -10.94 7.15
CA LEU A 379 0.25 -9.74 6.41
C LEU A 379 -0.25 -8.48 7.14
N ALA A 380 0.52 -7.39 7.05
CA ALA A 380 0.01 -6.07 7.42
C ALA A 380 -0.85 -5.51 6.28
N LEU A 381 -2.16 -5.41 6.48
CA LEU A 381 -3.06 -4.83 5.50
C LEU A 381 -3.18 -3.32 5.72
N PRO A 382 -3.26 -2.51 4.65
CA PRO A 382 -3.64 -1.12 4.77
C PRO A 382 -5.01 -0.98 5.44
N ARG A 383 -5.20 0.07 6.24
CA ARG A 383 -6.46 0.31 6.98
C ARG A 383 -7.20 1.51 6.43
N GLY A 384 -8.50 1.33 6.20
CA GLY A 384 -9.53 2.36 5.99
C GLY A 384 -9.07 3.65 5.32
N TYR A 385 -9.28 3.76 4.01
CA TYR A 385 -8.95 4.97 3.28
C TYR A 385 -10.12 5.92 3.30
N LEU A 386 -10.08 6.89 4.21
CA LEU A 386 -11.02 7.99 4.24
C LEU A 386 -10.55 9.09 3.27
N ARG A 387 -10.29 8.74 2.01
CA ARG A 387 -9.95 9.70 0.95
C ARG A 387 -10.31 9.14 -0.42
N GLN A 388 -10.29 10.00 -1.44
CA GLN A 388 -10.44 9.55 -2.81
C GLN A 388 -9.25 8.66 -3.20
N ILE A 389 -9.56 7.46 -3.71
CA ILE A 389 -8.58 6.50 -4.21
C ILE A 389 -8.45 6.63 -5.72
N THR A 390 -7.20 6.70 -6.17
CA THR A 390 -6.83 6.77 -7.59
C THR A 390 -6.69 5.37 -8.20
N MET A 391 -6.71 5.33 -9.54
CA MET A 391 -6.48 4.10 -10.29
C MET A 391 -5.06 3.56 -10.09
N THR A 392 -4.08 4.45 -9.95
CA THR A 392 -2.68 4.07 -9.70
C THR A 392 -2.52 3.39 -8.35
N GLU A 393 -3.13 3.94 -7.29
CA GLU A 393 -3.10 3.30 -5.96
C GLU A 393 -3.78 1.93 -5.94
N THR A 394 -4.87 1.79 -6.70
CA THR A 394 -5.55 0.50 -6.85
C THR A 394 -4.68 -0.50 -7.60
N TYR A 395 -4.03 -0.05 -8.68
CA TYR A 395 -3.09 -0.86 -9.44
C TYR A 395 -1.90 -1.31 -8.60
N ASP A 396 -1.30 -0.41 -7.81
CA ASP A 396 -0.17 -0.73 -6.92
C ASP A 396 -0.56 -1.74 -5.83
N LEU A 397 -1.79 -1.64 -5.30
CA LEU A 397 -2.31 -2.64 -4.36
C LEU A 397 -2.51 -4.02 -5.02
N ILE A 398 -2.94 -4.05 -6.29
CA ILE A 398 -3.07 -5.31 -7.05
C ILE A 398 -1.68 -5.89 -7.38
N ILE A 399 -0.67 -5.07 -7.70
CA ILE A 399 0.73 -5.55 -7.83
C ILE A 399 1.18 -6.19 -6.53
N ARG A 400 0.90 -5.55 -5.39
CA ARG A 400 1.22 -6.12 -4.09
C ARG A 400 0.53 -7.47 -3.88
N LEU A 401 -0.75 -7.59 -4.25
CA LEU A 401 -1.48 -8.85 -4.19
C LEU A 401 -0.80 -9.95 -5.01
N ASP A 402 -0.47 -9.66 -6.26
CA ASP A 402 0.28 -10.55 -7.15
C ASP A 402 1.61 -11.01 -6.52
N ASP A 403 2.41 -10.06 -6.02
CA ASP A 403 3.69 -10.38 -5.36
C ASP A 403 3.53 -11.23 -4.08
N GLU A 404 2.45 -11.03 -3.31
CA GLU A 404 2.17 -11.85 -2.11
C GLU A 404 1.69 -13.26 -2.47
N LEU A 405 0.92 -13.40 -3.56
CA LEU A 405 0.53 -14.70 -4.11
C LEU A 405 1.73 -15.48 -4.64
N LYS A 406 2.70 -14.81 -5.29
CA LYS A 406 3.96 -15.44 -5.73
C LYS A 406 4.74 -16.11 -4.61
N ILE A 407 4.70 -15.56 -3.39
CA ILE A 407 5.31 -16.21 -2.21
C ILE A 407 4.65 -17.56 -1.92
N LEU A 408 3.33 -17.68 -2.11
CA LEU A 408 2.60 -18.95 -1.98
C LEU A 408 2.93 -19.90 -3.13
N TYR A 409 3.04 -19.40 -4.36
CA TYR A 409 3.38 -20.22 -5.53
C TYR A 409 4.76 -20.85 -5.40
N GLU A 410 5.75 -20.08 -4.94
CA GLU A 410 7.12 -20.56 -4.71
C GLU A 410 7.21 -21.72 -3.71
N ARG A 411 6.27 -21.81 -2.76
CA ARG A 411 6.25 -22.89 -1.76
C ARG A 411 5.98 -24.26 -2.39
N ILE A 412 5.24 -24.29 -3.49
CA ILE A 412 4.92 -25.53 -4.20
C ILE A 412 5.82 -25.77 -5.42
N GLY A 413 6.88 -24.95 -5.58
CA GLY A 413 7.80 -25.05 -6.71
C GLY A 413 7.25 -24.52 -8.03
N MET A 414 6.14 -23.78 -8.02
CA MET A 414 5.61 -23.15 -9.22
C MET A 414 6.58 -22.05 -9.70
N PRO A 415 7.03 -22.09 -10.98
CA PRO A 415 8.01 -21.14 -11.48
C PRO A 415 7.46 -19.72 -11.50
N ARG A 416 8.30 -18.74 -11.17
CA ARG A 416 7.92 -17.32 -11.27
C ARG A 416 7.66 -16.94 -12.72
N GLN A 417 6.41 -16.67 -13.06
CA GLN A 417 6.08 -15.93 -14.26
C GLN A 417 6.06 -14.45 -13.88
N PHE A 418 7.01 -13.69 -14.40
CA PHE A 418 6.93 -12.25 -14.26
C PHE A 418 5.93 -11.76 -15.30
N MET A 419 4.89 -11.04 -14.88
CA MET A 419 4.18 -10.16 -15.80
C MET A 419 5.18 -9.11 -16.30
N GLU A 420 5.80 -9.39 -17.44
CA GLU A 420 6.40 -8.32 -18.21
C GLU A 420 5.21 -7.61 -18.87
N LEU A 421 4.98 -6.35 -18.49
CA LEU A 421 3.89 -5.51 -19.04
C LEU A 421 3.81 -5.51 -20.58
N ARG A 422 4.88 -5.91 -21.26
CA ARG A 422 4.95 -6.06 -22.72
C ARG A 422 4.20 -7.26 -23.29
N HIS A 423 3.95 -8.30 -22.48
CA HIS A 423 3.22 -9.50 -22.88
C HIS A 423 1.80 -9.53 -22.34
N ALA A 424 1.41 -8.53 -21.53
CA ALA A 424 0.02 -8.39 -21.13
C ALA A 424 -0.81 -8.15 -22.39
N GLN A 425 -1.78 -9.03 -22.64
CA GLN A 425 -2.74 -8.85 -23.71
C GLN A 425 -3.37 -7.46 -23.55
N TYR A 426 -3.34 -6.66 -24.61
CA TYR A 426 -3.89 -5.31 -24.55
C TYR A 426 -5.41 -5.42 -24.57
N TYR A 427 -6.05 -5.07 -23.45
CA TYR A 427 -7.50 -5.03 -23.35
C TYR A 427 -7.98 -3.61 -23.67
N SER A 428 -8.80 -3.44 -24.70
CA SER A 428 -9.51 -2.18 -24.92
C SER A 428 -10.85 -2.20 -24.16
N GLU A 429 -11.38 -1.00 -23.87
CA GLU A 429 -12.78 -0.80 -23.46
C GLU A 429 -13.22 -1.46 -22.14
N LYS A 430 -12.27 -1.76 -21.24
CA LYS A 430 -12.62 -2.24 -19.90
C LYS A 430 -13.08 -1.09 -19.03
N ASN A 431 -14.04 -1.39 -18.16
CA ASN A 431 -14.53 -0.47 -17.13
C ASN A 431 -14.22 -1.02 -15.73
N ILE A 432 -14.51 -0.21 -14.71
CA ILE A 432 -14.25 -0.56 -13.31
C ILE A 432 -15.05 -1.78 -12.85
N SER A 433 -16.26 -1.97 -13.36
CA SER A 433 -17.08 -3.12 -13.01
C SER A 433 -16.50 -4.43 -13.53
N ASP A 434 -15.84 -4.42 -14.71
CA ASP A 434 -15.14 -5.60 -15.23
C ASP A 434 -13.97 -6.00 -14.31
N VAL A 435 -13.19 -5.02 -13.84
CA VAL A 435 -12.09 -5.24 -12.89
C VAL A 435 -12.62 -5.77 -11.57
N PHE A 436 -13.69 -5.18 -11.05
CA PHE A 436 -14.34 -5.63 -9.81
C PHE A 436 -14.81 -7.08 -9.91
N GLN A 437 -15.39 -7.47 -11.07
CA GLN A 437 -15.81 -8.84 -11.32
C GLN A 437 -14.62 -9.81 -11.28
N GLN A 438 -13.48 -9.45 -11.89
CA GLN A 438 -12.27 -10.28 -11.81
C GLN A 438 -11.71 -10.36 -10.38
N MET A 439 -11.70 -9.26 -9.62
CA MET A 439 -11.33 -9.30 -8.20
C MET A 439 -12.23 -10.21 -7.38
N TRP A 440 -13.52 -10.27 -7.72
CA TRP A 440 -14.45 -11.22 -7.13
C TRP A 440 -14.16 -12.67 -7.54
N THR A 441 -13.79 -12.90 -8.80
CA THR A 441 -13.32 -14.22 -9.26
C THR A 441 -12.10 -14.66 -8.48
N ILE A 442 -11.10 -13.79 -8.32
CA ILE A 442 -9.90 -14.05 -7.51
C ILE A 442 -10.30 -14.43 -6.07
N SER A 443 -11.21 -13.67 -5.47
CA SER A 443 -11.74 -13.94 -4.12
C SER A 443 -12.33 -15.37 -4.00
N TYR A 444 -13.11 -15.83 -4.99
CA TYR A 444 -13.67 -17.19 -5.02
C TYR A 444 -12.66 -18.28 -5.33
N LEU A 445 -11.64 -17.99 -6.14
CA LEU A 445 -10.53 -18.92 -6.34
C LEU A 445 -9.77 -19.14 -5.03
N LEU A 446 -9.58 -18.08 -4.22
CA LEU A 446 -8.96 -18.19 -2.90
C LEU A 446 -9.83 -18.91 -1.88
N ASP A 447 -11.16 -18.76 -1.93
CA ASP A 447 -12.08 -19.56 -1.09
C ASP A 447 -11.91 -21.05 -1.35
N ALA A 448 -11.81 -21.45 -2.62
CA ALA A 448 -11.51 -22.83 -2.99
C ALA A 448 -10.13 -23.29 -2.47
N VAL A 449 -9.15 -22.38 -2.35
CA VAL A 449 -7.82 -22.66 -1.79
C VAL A 449 -7.86 -22.81 -0.26
N MET A 450 -8.64 -21.99 0.44
CA MET A 450 -8.81 -22.07 1.90
C MET A 450 -9.62 -23.30 2.34
N GLY A 451 -10.49 -23.83 1.47
CA GLY A 451 -11.30 -25.00 1.78
C GLY A 451 -12.30 -24.73 2.92
N THR A 452 -12.39 -25.63 3.89
CA THR A 452 -13.30 -25.49 5.05
C THR A 452 -12.79 -24.52 6.11
N GLU A 453 -11.53 -24.10 6.02
CA GLU A 453 -10.86 -23.23 7.00
C GLU A 453 -11.01 -21.73 6.66
N GLY A 454 -12.13 -21.35 6.03
CA GLY A 454 -12.44 -19.95 5.72
C GLY A 454 -12.71 -19.10 6.96
N TYR A 455 -13.55 -18.08 6.80
CA TYR A 455 -13.88 -17.18 7.90
C TYR A 455 -14.76 -17.88 8.95
N THR A 456 -14.52 -17.56 10.22
CA THR A 456 -15.36 -18.05 11.33
C THR A 456 -16.41 -16.99 11.69
N PRO A 457 -17.49 -17.36 12.42
CA PRO A 457 -18.41 -16.35 12.97
C PRO A 457 -17.72 -15.32 13.88
N THR A 458 -16.57 -15.65 14.46
CA THR A 458 -15.76 -14.71 15.24
C THR A 458 -15.13 -13.64 14.37
N ASP A 459 -14.68 -13.99 13.16
CA ASP A 459 -14.12 -13.03 12.21
C ASP A 459 -15.22 -12.10 11.68
N VAL A 460 -16.38 -12.66 11.33
CA VAL A 460 -17.54 -11.87 10.91
C VAL A 460 -18.02 -10.95 12.04
N PHE A 461 -18.07 -11.42 13.29
CA PHE A 461 -18.45 -10.59 14.44
C PHE A 461 -17.54 -9.37 14.63
N LYS A 462 -16.23 -9.54 14.42
CA LYS A 462 -15.26 -8.44 14.46
C LYS A 462 -15.57 -7.38 13.40
N LEU A 463 -15.91 -7.78 12.19
CA LEU A 463 -16.33 -6.82 11.16
C LEU A 463 -17.65 -6.11 11.53
N THR A 464 -18.62 -6.81 12.11
CA THR A 464 -19.89 -6.19 12.50
C THR A 464 -19.75 -5.24 13.68
N GLN A 465 -18.78 -5.47 14.58
CA GLN A 465 -18.39 -4.48 15.60
C GLN A 465 -17.85 -3.21 14.96
N GLN A 466 -16.95 -3.33 13.98
CA GLN A 466 -16.42 -2.19 13.24
C GLN A 466 -17.53 -1.41 12.52
N VAL A 467 -18.53 -2.09 11.94
CA VAL A 467 -19.71 -1.44 11.35
C VAL A 467 -20.45 -0.58 12.37
N VAL A 468 -20.66 -1.09 13.59
CA VAL A 468 -21.33 -0.34 14.66
C VAL A 468 -20.50 0.85 15.12
N GLU A 469 -19.18 0.70 15.24
CA GLU A 469 -18.27 1.79 15.61
C GLU A 469 -18.26 2.89 14.53
N ASP A 470 -18.17 2.52 13.25
CA ASP A 470 -18.24 3.48 12.14
C ASP A 470 -19.58 4.23 12.10
N LEU A 471 -20.70 3.53 12.30
CA LEU A 471 -22.01 4.18 12.42
C LEU A 471 -22.07 5.13 13.62
N THR A 472 -21.42 4.78 14.74
CA THR A 472 -21.35 5.63 15.93
C THR A 472 -20.54 6.90 15.64
N ILE A 473 -19.40 6.78 14.98
CA ILE A 473 -18.57 7.91 14.53
C ILE A 473 -19.38 8.82 13.59
N ILE A 474 -20.12 8.25 12.64
CA ILE A 474 -21.01 9.01 11.74
C ILE A 474 -22.10 9.73 12.54
N GLY A 475 -22.73 9.06 13.50
CA GLY A 475 -23.74 9.66 14.39
C GLY A 475 -23.18 10.84 15.18
N LEU A 476 -22.00 10.68 15.78
CA LEU A 476 -21.27 11.73 16.50
C LEU A 476 -20.98 12.94 15.60
N ALA A 477 -20.38 12.71 14.43
CA ALA A 477 -20.01 13.76 13.49
C ALA A 477 -21.21 14.51 12.90
N THR A 478 -22.37 13.86 12.85
CA THR A 478 -23.62 14.47 12.33
C THR A 478 -24.53 15.02 13.44
N GLY A 479 -24.10 15.01 14.70
CA GLY A 479 -24.88 15.48 15.85
C GLY A 479 -26.08 14.59 16.20
N ARG A 480 -26.15 13.37 15.65
CA ARG A 480 -27.21 12.38 15.88
C ARG A 480 -26.77 11.33 16.90
N MET A 481 -26.50 11.79 18.12
CA MET A 481 -26.13 10.91 19.23
C MET A 481 -27.31 10.05 19.67
N ILE A 482 -27.13 8.73 19.66
CA ILE A 482 -28.15 7.79 20.08
C ILE A 482 -27.70 7.14 21.39
N ASN A 483 -28.01 7.80 22.50
CA ASN A 483 -27.49 7.42 23.82
C ASN A 483 -28.17 6.18 24.44
N ASN A 484 -29.27 5.69 23.85
CA ASN A 484 -30.15 4.70 24.50
C ASN A 484 -30.47 3.46 23.65
N LEU A 485 -29.61 3.10 22.68
CA LEU A 485 -29.83 1.88 21.92
C LEU A 485 -29.48 0.64 22.76
N THR A 486 -30.50 -0.10 23.14
CA THR A 486 -30.35 -1.41 23.77
C THR A 486 -30.01 -2.46 22.72
N LEU A 487 -29.11 -3.39 23.10
CA LEU A 487 -28.77 -4.53 22.27
C LEU A 487 -30.05 -5.36 21.99
N PRO A 488 -30.34 -5.72 20.73
CA PRO A 488 -31.46 -6.60 20.41
C PRO A 488 -31.40 -7.93 21.17
N PRO A 489 -32.53 -8.62 21.44
CA PRO A 489 -32.50 -9.94 22.08
C PRO A 489 -31.71 -10.95 21.22
N LEU A 490 -31.00 -11.87 21.87
CA LEU A 490 -30.22 -12.90 21.17
C LEU A 490 -31.16 -13.97 20.61
N ILE A 491 -31.10 -14.22 19.30
CA ILE A 491 -31.92 -15.24 18.63
C ILE A 491 -31.10 -16.53 18.52
N HIS A 492 -31.44 -17.56 19.31
CA HIS A 492 -30.76 -18.86 19.24
C HIS A 492 -31.05 -19.60 17.93
N GLY A 493 -30.17 -20.51 17.51
CA GLY A 493 -30.34 -21.32 16.30
C GLY A 493 -30.16 -20.57 14.97
N THR A 494 -29.68 -19.32 15.01
CA THR A 494 -29.42 -18.51 13.82
C THR A 494 -28.42 -19.20 12.89
N GLN A 495 -28.73 -19.19 11.60
CA GLN A 495 -27.87 -19.73 10.53
C GLN A 495 -27.19 -18.61 9.74
N PRO A 496 -26.08 -18.88 9.01
CA PRO A 496 -25.43 -17.90 8.15
C PRO A 496 -26.38 -17.23 7.15
N THR A 497 -27.40 -17.94 6.66
CA THR A 497 -28.46 -17.42 5.78
C THR A 497 -29.20 -16.23 6.38
N ASP A 498 -29.53 -16.29 7.68
CA ASP A 498 -30.26 -15.24 8.39
C ASP A 498 -29.40 -13.99 8.51
N VAL A 499 -28.12 -14.18 8.83
CA VAL A 499 -27.13 -13.10 8.92
C VAL A 499 -26.93 -12.43 7.56
N LEU A 500 -26.76 -13.22 6.48
CA LEU A 500 -26.64 -12.69 5.12
C LEU A 500 -27.89 -11.90 4.72
N ASN A 501 -29.08 -12.38 5.05
CA ASN A 501 -30.32 -11.64 4.78
C ASN A 501 -30.37 -10.30 5.53
N GLN A 502 -29.87 -10.24 6.77
CA GLN A 502 -29.75 -8.98 7.49
C GLN A 502 -28.79 -8.00 6.81
N THR A 503 -27.67 -8.47 6.24
CA THR A 503 -26.77 -7.59 5.47
C THR A 503 -27.44 -6.95 4.26
N LYS A 504 -28.37 -7.67 3.59
CA LYS A 504 -29.17 -7.13 2.48
C LYS A 504 -30.15 -6.05 2.95
N VAL A 505 -30.75 -6.22 4.13
CA VAL A 505 -31.62 -5.19 4.74
C VAL A 505 -30.82 -3.92 5.01
N MET A 506 -29.65 -4.04 5.65
CA MET A 506 -28.76 -2.90 5.90
C MET A 506 -28.31 -2.22 4.61
N SER A 507 -27.98 -2.99 3.56
CA SER A 507 -27.59 -2.45 2.26
C SER A 507 -28.67 -1.55 1.64
N ARG A 508 -29.94 -1.98 1.69
CA ARG A 508 -31.07 -1.15 1.23
C ARG A 508 -31.21 0.13 2.06
N MET A 509 -30.95 0.06 3.36
CA MET A 509 -30.98 1.24 4.22
C MET A 509 -29.83 2.19 3.97
N LEU A 510 -28.62 1.69 3.71
CA LEU A 510 -27.48 2.50 3.30
C LEU A 510 -27.79 3.22 1.99
N THR A 511 -28.42 2.55 1.02
CA THR A 511 -28.90 3.21 -0.21
C THR A 511 -29.84 4.39 0.11
N LYS A 512 -30.80 4.22 1.03
CA LYS A 512 -31.69 5.32 1.46
C LYS A 512 -30.91 6.46 2.15
N LEU A 513 -29.97 6.13 3.03
CA LEU A 513 -29.13 7.14 3.69
C LEU A 513 -28.30 7.91 2.66
N LYS A 514 -27.66 7.22 1.71
CA LYS A 514 -26.89 7.83 0.61
C LYS A 514 -27.74 8.82 -0.18
N LEU A 515 -28.97 8.45 -0.53
CA LEU A 515 -29.92 9.36 -1.18
C LEU A 515 -30.21 10.59 -0.30
N ARG A 516 -30.46 10.40 1.00
CA ARG A 516 -30.77 11.49 1.96
C ARG A 516 -29.62 12.48 2.11
N ILE A 517 -28.37 12.02 2.11
CA ILE A 517 -27.17 12.88 2.24
C ILE A 517 -26.68 13.42 0.88
N GLY A 518 -27.42 13.20 -0.20
CA GLY A 518 -27.08 13.71 -1.54
C GLY A 518 -25.99 12.92 -2.28
N LEU A 519 -25.67 11.69 -1.84
CA LEU A 519 -24.72 10.80 -2.51
C LEU A 519 -25.40 10.02 -3.65
N LEU A 520 -25.79 10.74 -4.70
CA LEU A 520 -26.56 10.21 -5.84
C LEU A 520 -25.69 9.41 -6.84
N GLY A 521 -26.32 8.48 -7.57
CA GLY A 521 -25.74 7.83 -8.76
C GLY A 521 -24.66 6.78 -8.51
N GLN A 522 -24.38 6.42 -7.25
CA GLN A 522 -23.40 5.38 -6.92
C GLN A 522 -24.09 4.02 -6.78
N ALA A 523 -23.79 3.09 -7.69
CA ALA A 523 -24.25 1.72 -7.55
C ALA A 523 -23.57 1.07 -6.33
N GLN A 524 -24.36 0.36 -5.53
CA GLN A 524 -23.85 -0.46 -4.44
C GLN A 524 -23.51 -1.85 -4.99
N PRO A 525 -22.33 -2.41 -4.70
CA PRO A 525 -22.04 -3.79 -5.01
C PRO A 525 -23.07 -4.72 -4.34
N LEU A 526 -23.54 -5.72 -5.06
CA LEU A 526 -24.51 -6.69 -4.54
C LEU A 526 -23.83 -7.99 -4.18
N SER A 527 -23.99 -8.46 -2.95
CA SER A 527 -23.58 -9.82 -2.60
C SER A 527 -24.37 -10.85 -3.42
N PRO A 528 -23.71 -11.85 -4.00
CA PRO A 528 -24.37 -12.99 -4.61
C PRO A 528 -25.23 -13.73 -3.59
N THR A 529 -26.28 -14.40 -4.08
CA THR A 529 -27.13 -15.28 -3.29
C THR A 529 -26.78 -16.73 -3.64
N PRO A 530 -25.82 -17.35 -2.93
CA PRO A 530 -25.49 -18.74 -3.18
C PRO A 530 -26.61 -19.65 -2.70
N ASP A 531 -26.71 -20.85 -3.30
CA ASP A 531 -27.67 -21.88 -2.88
C ASP A 531 -27.40 -22.32 -1.42
N GLN A 532 -26.12 -22.35 -1.05
CA GLN A 532 -25.66 -22.61 0.32
C GLN A 532 -24.82 -21.43 0.83
N VAL A 533 -25.32 -20.75 1.85
CA VAL A 533 -24.65 -19.61 2.48
C VAL A 533 -23.60 -20.10 3.47
N THR A 534 -22.36 -19.67 3.29
CA THR A 534 -21.24 -19.93 4.20
C THR A 534 -20.91 -18.67 5.03
N PRO A 535 -20.14 -18.79 6.12
CA PRO A 535 -19.61 -17.62 6.83
C PRO A 535 -18.85 -16.65 5.92
N ASP A 536 -18.18 -17.12 4.87
CA ASP A 536 -17.48 -16.27 3.89
C ASP A 536 -18.46 -15.37 3.12
N ASP A 537 -19.65 -15.86 2.78
CA ASP A 537 -20.68 -15.05 2.13
C ASP A 537 -21.18 -13.94 3.05
N VAL A 538 -21.34 -14.26 4.34
CA VAL A 538 -21.70 -13.27 5.35
C VAL A 538 -20.57 -12.25 5.52
N HIS A 539 -19.32 -12.70 5.61
CA HIS A 539 -18.13 -11.85 5.70
C HIS A 539 -18.10 -10.84 4.54
N ASN A 540 -18.23 -11.33 3.30
CA ASN A 540 -18.32 -10.49 2.10
C ASN A 540 -19.47 -9.47 2.21
N GLY A 541 -20.65 -9.87 2.68
CA GLY A 541 -21.79 -8.97 2.86
C GLY A 541 -21.52 -7.85 3.87
N VAL A 542 -20.83 -8.15 4.97
CA VAL A 542 -20.46 -7.15 5.99
C VAL A 542 -19.38 -6.20 5.48
N GLU A 543 -18.39 -6.69 4.73
CA GLU A 543 -17.37 -5.82 4.13
C GLU A 543 -17.94 -4.87 3.08
N LEU A 544 -18.92 -5.30 2.29
CA LEU A 544 -19.63 -4.38 1.40
C LEU A 544 -20.34 -3.27 2.18
N ILE A 545 -20.88 -3.55 3.36
CA ILE A 545 -21.45 -2.53 4.24
C ILE A 545 -20.36 -1.58 4.73
N LEU A 546 -19.22 -2.08 5.22
CA LEU A 546 -18.09 -1.26 5.64
C LEU A 546 -17.59 -0.35 4.51
N SER A 547 -17.47 -0.91 3.30
CA SER A 547 -17.10 -0.19 2.09
C SER A 547 -18.01 1.02 1.83
N GLU A 548 -19.32 0.84 1.94
CA GLU A 548 -20.30 1.90 1.77
C GLU A 548 -20.28 2.91 2.92
N LEU A 549 -19.98 2.49 4.15
CA LEU A 549 -19.78 3.39 5.28
C LEU A 549 -18.53 4.26 5.09
N GLU A 550 -17.45 3.73 4.52
CA GLU A 550 -16.28 4.53 4.15
C GLU A 550 -16.63 5.58 3.08
N HIS A 551 -17.43 5.24 2.07
CA HIS A 551 -17.94 6.21 1.09
C HIS A 551 -18.73 7.34 1.78
N ILE A 552 -19.59 6.99 2.74
CA ILE A 552 -20.37 7.97 3.50
C ILE A 552 -19.45 8.85 4.35
N LYS A 553 -18.46 8.27 5.06
CA LYS A 553 -17.47 9.03 5.83
C LYS A 553 -16.69 9.99 4.96
N ILE A 554 -16.22 9.56 3.78
CA ILE A 554 -15.53 10.42 2.82
C ILE A 554 -16.41 11.58 2.40
N HIS A 555 -17.68 11.31 2.04
CA HIS A 555 -18.64 12.34 1.63
C HIS A 555 -18.93 13.35 2.74
N LEU A 556 -18.94 12.90 3.99
CA LEU A 556 -19.16 13.73 5.18
C LEU A 556 -17.88 14.35 5.76
N ASN A 557 -16.72 14.18 5.10
CA ASN A 557 -15.38 14.60 5.58
C ASN A 557 -15.02 14.07 6.98
N ILE A 558 -15.50 12.89 7.32
CA ILE A 558 -15.16 12.22 8.56
C ILE A 558 -13.81 11.52 8.35
N THR A 559 -12.80 11.95 9.12
CA THR A 559 -11.43 11.41 9.06
C THR A 559 -11.12 10.38 10.15
N GLU A 560 -12.06 10.15 11.07
CA GLU A 560 -11.89 9.19 12.16
C GLU A 560 -12.11 7.76 11.66
N ILE A 561 -11.15 6.89 11.96
CA ILE A 561 -11.20 5.46 11.63
C ILE A 561 -11.60 4.71 12.90
N ALA A 562 -12.60 3.84 12.80
CA ALA A 562 -12.98 2.97 13.91
C ALA A 562 -11.77 2.19 14.46
N PRO A 563 -11.62 2.11 15.80
CA PRO A 563 -10.54 1.36 16.40
C PRO A 563 -10.61 -0.11 16.00
N VAL A 564 -9.47 -0.75 15.74
CA VAL A 564 -9.46 -2.16 15.38
C VAL A 564 -9.74 -3.02 16.61
N ASN A 565 -10.93 -3.62 16.60
CA ASN A 565 -11.49 -4.71 17.41
C ASN A 565 -10.80 -5.12 18.71
N ARG A 566 -11.63 -5.22 19.76
CA ARG A 566 -11.31 -5.87 21.03
C ARG A 566 -11.11 -7.38 20.80
N PRO A 567 -10.18 -8.04 21.53
CA PRO A 567 -10.04 -9.49 21.47
C PRO A 567 -11.39 -10.15 21.80
N THR A 568 -11.86 -10.98 20.88
CA THR A 568 -13.11 -11.72 21.00
C THR A 568 -12.87 -13.13 20.46
N ASP A 569 -13.32 -14.11 21.23
CA ASP A 569 -13.21 -15.53 20.91
C ASP A 569 -14.60 -16.19 20.95
N LYS A 570 -14.76 -17.26 20.16
CA LYS A 570 -15.91 -18.19 20.20
C LYS A 570 -17.27 -17.53 19.96
N LYS A 571 -17.38 -16.68 18.94
CA LYS A 571 -18.67 -16.09 18.55
C LYS A 571 -19.54 -17.06 17.75
N THR A 572 -20.84 -16.82 17.78
CA THR A 572 -21.84 -17.59 17.04
C THR A 572 -22.59 -16.72 16.01
N PRO A 573 -23.22 -17.31 14.98
CA PRO A 573 -24.05 -16.55 14.03
C PRO A 573 -25.13 -15.70 14.70
N SER A 574 -25.71 -16.18 15.81
CA SER A 574 -26.69 -15.43 16.62
C SER A 574 -26.15 -14.08 17.12
N GLN A 575 -24.89 -14.06 17.59
CA GLN A 575 -24.26 -12.83 18.07
C GLN A 575 -23.90 -11.90 16.92
N VAL A 576 -23.53 -12.45 15.76
CA VAL A 576 -23.29 -11.66 14.54
C VAL A 576 -24.59 -10.97 14.09
N LEU A 577 -25.70 -11.72 14.04
CA LEU A 577 -27.02 -11.19 13.70
C LEU A 577 -27.46 -10.10 14.67
N GLN A 578 -27.31 -10.35 15.99
CA GLN A 578 -27.63 -9.37 17.04
C GLN A 578 -26.87 -8.05 16.84
N GLN A 579 -25.58 -8.11 16.51
CA GLN A 579 -24.76 -6.92 16.25
C GLN A 579 -25.19 -6.18 14.97
N LEU A 580 -25.53 -6.91 13.89
CA LEU A 580 -26.06 -6.30 12.67
C LEU A 580 -27.44 -5.67 12.88
N GLN A 581 -28.29 -6.27 13.73
CA GLN A 581 -29.58 -5.68 14.09
C GLN A 581 -29.38 -4.38 14.89
N LEU A 582 -28.38 -4.32 15.79
CA LEU A 582 -28.00 -3.07 16.45
C LEU A 582 -27.54 -2.01 15.43
N ALA A 583 -26.65 -2.39 14.51
CA ALA A 583 -26.20 -1.52 13.43
C ALA A 583 -27.36 -1.02 12.55
N THR A 584 -28.34 -1.89 12.30
CA THR A 584 -29.55 -1.55 11.55
C THR A 584 -30.38 -0.50 12.28
N ARG A 585 -30.56 -0.62 13.60
CA ARG A 585 -31.25 0.38 14.41
C ARG A 585 -30.52 1.74 14.41
N LEU A 586 -29.18 1.74 14.55
CA LEU A 586 -28.36 2.96 14.42
C LEU A 586 -28.57 3.64 13.06
N LEU A 587 -28.55 2.85 12.00
CA LEU A 587 -28.74 3.36 10.64
C LEU A 587 -30.17 3.90 10.41
N GLN A 588 -31.19 3.26 10.99
CA GLN A 588 -32.58 3.70 10.89
C GLN A 588 -32.77 5.11 11.48
N SER A 589 -32.17 5.40 12.63
CA SER A 589 -32.20 6.74 13.24
C SER A 589 -31.46 7.82 12.45
N PHE A 590 -30.66 7.45 11.44
CA PHE A 590 -30.10 8.40 10.47
C PHE A 590 -31.04 8.67 9.29
N ILE A 591 -32.05 7.83 9.08
CA ILE A 591 -33.01 7.89 7.97
C ILE A 591 -34.34 8.55 8.41
N GLU A 592 -34.76 8.31 9.65
CA GLU A 592 -35.78 9.11 10.34
C GLU A 592 -35.22 10.52 10.61
#